data_AF-A0A974BIM1-F1
#
_entry.id   AF-A0A974BIM1-F1
#
_cell.length_a   1.000
_cell.length_b   1.000
_cell.length_c   1.000
_cell.angle_alpha   90.00
_cell.angle_beta   90.00
_cell.angle_gamma   90.00
#
_symmetry.space_group_name_H-M   'P 1'
#
loop_
_entity.id
_entity.type
_entity.pdbx_description
1 polymer ?
#
loop_
_entity_poly.entity_id
_entity_poly.type
_entity_poly.pdbx_seq_one_letter_code
_entity_poly.pdbx_strand_id
1 'polypeptide(L)' 'MKALFDGSTIKVWFNAISTSRNFYNVAEITQEGNAVLIKTGTGDQHLLNFSNVNMIEEIADMDKKLLELQEKFRKGDK' A
#
# COMPACT_ATOMS: atom_id res chain seq x y z
N MET A 1 15.19 3.48 -4.88
CA MET A 1 13.85 3.95 -5.30
C MET A 1 13.10 4.42 -4.08
N LYS A 2 12.23 5.45 -4.19
CA LYS A 2 11.39 5.92 -3.09
C LYS A 2 9.98 6.24 -3.60
N ALA A 3 8.96 5.85 -2.84
CA ALA A 3 7.55 6.15 -3.08
C ALA A 3 6.89 6.68 -1.79
N LEU A 4 5.98 7.64 -1.93
CA LEU A 4 5.23 8.26 -0.83
C LEU A 4 3.75 7.92 -0.96
N PHE A 5 3.09 7.73 0.17
CA PHE A 5 1.71 7.30 0.28
C PHE A 5 0.96 8.17 1.30
N ASP A 6 -0.36 8.29 1.13
CA ASP A 6 -1.23 9.06 2.03
C ASP A 6 -2.04 8.10 2.92
N GLY A 7 -1.33 7.35 3.77
CA GLY A 7 -1.96 6.38 4.68
C GLY A 7 -2.52 5.14 3.98
N SER A 8 -2.00 4.80 2.80
CA SER A 8 -2.52 3.71 1.98
C SER A 8 -2.30 2.32 2.59
N THR A 9 -3.13 1.36 2.18
CA THR A 9 -2.88 -0.07 2.46
C THR A 9 -2.03 -0.65 1.35
N ILE A 10 -0.89 -1.24 1.71
CA ILE A 10 0.05 -1.86 0.77
C ILE A 10 0.04 -3.36 0.99
N LYS A 11 -0.18 -4.12 -0.07
CA LYS A 11 -0.02 -5.56 -0.06
C LYS A 11 1.26 -5.97 -0.76
N VAL A 12 2.04 -6.77 -0.05
CA VAL A 12 3.29 -7.35 -0.55
C VAL A 12 3.05 -8.83 -0.77
N TRP A 13 3.28 -9.28 -1.99
CA TRP A 13 3.30 -10.68 -2.38
C TRP A 13 4.74 -11.18 -2.35
N PHE A 14 4.95 -12.34 -1.74
CA PHE A 14 6.26 -12.97 -1.67
C PHE A 14 6.40 -14.06 -2.75
N ASN A 15 7.63 -14.46 -3.03
CA ASN A 15 7.92 -15.47 -4.06
C ASN A 15 7.40 -16.87 -3.69
N ALA A 16 7.20 -17.15 -2.40
CA ALA A 16 6.51 -18.36 -1.96
C ALA A 16 5.02 -18.32 -2.36
N ILE A 17 4.54 -19.41 -2.97
CA ILE A 17 3.17 -19.54 -3.47
C ILE A 17 2.16 -19.12 -2.40
N SER A 18 1.22 -18.25 -2.80
CA SER A 18 0.10 -17.77 -1.96
C SER A 18 0.50 -17.07 -0.67
N THR A 19 1.73 -16.56 -0.56
CA THR A 19 2.17 -15.82 0.62
C THR A 19 2.09 -14.33 0.36
N SER A 20 1.30 -13.62 1.16
CA SER A 20 1.23 -12.16 1.14
C SER A 20 1.09 -11.56 2.53
N ARG A 21 1.44 -10.28 2.67
CA ARG A 21 1.23 -9.50 3.88
C ARG A 21 0.73 -8.11 3.53
N ASN A 22 -0.25 -7.64 4.30
CA ASN A 22 -0.73 -6.27 4.21
C ASN A 22 -0.02 -5.40 5.26
N PHE A 23 0.31 -4.19 4.84
CA PHE A 23 0.78 -3.09 5.68
C PHE A 23 -0.24 -1.97 5.58
N TYR A 24 -0.71 -1.51 6.73
CA TYR A 24 -1.75 -0.50 6.81
C TYR A 24 -1.13 0.86 7.14
N ASN A 25 -1.83 1.94 6.76
CA ASN A 25 -1.39 3.30 7.03
C ASN A 25 0.06 3.56 6.58
N VAL A 26 0.44 3.09 5.39
CA VAL A 26 1.80 3.28 4.86
C VAL A 26 1.96 4.73 4.42
N ALA A 27 3.09 5.33 4.79
CA ALA A 27 3.46 6.70 4.42
C ALA A 27 4.62 6.72 3.42
N GLU A 28 5.54 5.76 3.51
CA GLU A 28 6.74 5.72 2.68
C GLU A 28 7.17 4.29 2.42
N ILE A 29 7.61 4.03 1.18
CA ILE A 29 8.39 2.84 0.84
C ILE A 29 9.71 3.29 0.20
N THR A 30 10.82 2.80 0.75
CA THR A 30 12.16 3.04 0.22
C THR A 30 12.81 1.71 -0.11
N GLN A 31 13.37 1.59 -1.33
CA GLN A 31 14.14 0.43 -1.76
C GLN A 31 15.60 0.82 -2.02
N GLU A 32 16.51 0.08 -1.40
CA GLU A 32 17.96 0.18 -1.60
C GLU A 32 18.55 -1.21 -1.83
N GLY A 33 19.01 -1.47 -3.06
CA GLY A 33 19.48 -2.79 -3.45
C GLY A 33 18.43 -3.88 -3.19
N ASN A 34 18.77 -4.82 -2.31
CA ASN A 34 17.93 -5.95 -1.95
C ASN A 34 17.07 -5.71 -0.69
N ALA A 35 17.05 -4.49 -0.16
CA ALA A 35 16.27 -4.12 1.02
C ALA A 35 15.10 -3.22 0.62
N VAL A 36 13.92 -3.50 1.18
CA VAL A 36 12.75 -2.62 1.13
C VAL A 36 12.37 -2.24 2.55
N LEU A 37 12.29 -0.93 2.82
CA LEU A 37 11.81 -0.37 4.07
C LEU A 37 10.43 0.23 3.85
N ILE A 38 9.43 -0.27 4.58
CA ILE A 38 8.07 0.26 4.62
C ILE A 38 7.93 1.02 5.94
N LYS A 39 7.56 2.30 5.87
CA LYS A 39 7.27 3.12 7.05
C LYS A 39 5.79 3.46 7.08
N THR A 40 5.18 3.28 8.24
CA THR A 40 3.79 3.66 8.49
C THR A 40 3.71 5.12 8.93
N GLY A 41 2.53 5.73 8.80
CA GLY A 41 2.24 7.06 9.34
C GLY A 41 2.31 7.13 10.86
N THR A 42 2.25 5.99 11.56
CA THR A 42 2.49 5.89 13.02
C THR A 42 3.97 5.89 13.39
N GLY A 43 4.88 5.80 12.41
CA GLY A 43 6.32 5.76 12.62
C GLY A 43 6.90 4.34 12.73
N ASP A 44 6.08 3.30 12.64
CA ASP A 44 6.54 1.92 12.59
C ASP A 44 7.30 1.65 11.29
N GLN A 45 8.30 0.77 11.37
CA GLN A 45 9.16 0.45 10.23
C GLN A 45 9.25 -1.06 10.04
N HIS A 46 9.10 -1.51 8.81
CA HIS A 46 9.22 -2.91 8.41
C HIS A 46 10.27 -3.06 7.33
N LEU A 47 11.30 -3.86 7.64
CA LEU A 47 12.36 -4.19 6.69
C LEU A 47 12.08 -5.54 6.03
N LEU A 48 12.10 -5.56 4.71
CA LEU A 48 11.85 -6.73 3.87
C LEU A 48 13.04 -7.01 2.97
N ASN A 49 13.28 -8.30 2.71
CA ASN A 49 14.20 -8.74 1.68
C ASN A 49 13.51 -8.71 0.31
N PHE A 50 13.94 -7.81 -0.58
CA PHE A 50 13.36 -7.62 -1.91
C PHE A 50 13.51 -8.84 -2.81
N SER A 51 14.55 -9.67 -2.64
CA SER A 51 14.72 -10.90 -3.42
C SER A 51 13.67 -11.94 -3.11
N ASN A 52 12.91 -11.77 -2.01
CA ASN A 52 11.76 -12.60 -1.68
C ASN A 52 10.42 -11.92 -2.01
N VAL A 53 10.43 -10.70 -2.56
CA VAL A 53 9.24 -9.97 -2.97
C VAL A 53 8.97 -10.24 -4.44
N ASN A 54 7.74 -10.65 -4.73
CA ASN A 54 7.23 -10.84 -6.09
C ASN A 54 6.56 -9.57 -6.61
N MET A 55 5.70 -8.96 -5.80
CA MET A 55 4.90 -7.80 -6.19
C MET A 55 4.56 -6.93 -4.97
N ILE A 56 4.53 -5.62 -5.17
CA ILE A 56 4.01 -4.63 -4.21
C ILE A 56 2.86 -3.91 -4.90
N GLU A 57 1.67 -3.96 -4.30
CA GLU A 57 0.47 -3.30 -4.80
C GLU A 57 -0.16 -2.40 -3.74
N GLU A 58 -0.70 -1.27 -4.17
CA GLU A 58 -1.55 -0.44 -3.33
C GLU A 58 -3.00 -0.94 -3.43
N ILE A 59 -3.57 -1.32 -2.30
CA ILE A 59 -4.98 -1.72 -2.22
C ILE A 59 -5.78 -0.46 -1.94
N ALA A 60 -6.59 -0.07 -2.93
CA ALA A 60 -7.54 1.01 -2.78
C ALA A 60 -8.43 0.75 -1.56
N ASP A 61 -8.49 1.74 -0.67
CA ASP A 61 -9.41 1.71 0.45
C ASP A 61 -10.85 1.74 -0.09
N MET A 62 -11.52 0.60 -0.03
CA MET A 62 -12.86 0.40 -0.59
C MET A 62 -13.85 1.42 0.00
N ASP A 63 -13.65 1.84 1.24
CA ASP A 63 -14.51 2.81 1.91
C ASP A 63 -14.36 4.21 1.31
N LYS A 64 -13.12 4.67 1.07
CA LYS A 64 -12.86 5.94 0.37
C LYS A 64 -13.44 5.93 -1.05
N LYS A 65 -13.23 4.82 -1.78
CA LYS A 65 -13.74 4.67 -3.14
C LYS A 65 -15.26 4.65 -3.18
N LEU A 66 -15.91 4.03 -2.20
CA LEU A 66 -17.37 4.00 -2.07
C LEU A 66 -17.92 5.39 -1.77
N LEU A 67 -17.30 6.14 -0.86
CA LEU A 67 -17.66 7.53 -0.54
C LEU A 67 -17.55 8.44 -1.77
N GLU A 68 -16.43 8.39 -2.49
CA GLU A 68 -16.23 9.15 -3.74
C GLU A 68 -17.29 8.79 -4.79
N LEU A 69 -17.67 7.52 -4.89
CA LEU A 69 -18.72 7.05 -5.80
C LEU A 69 -20.08 7.65 -5.42
N GLN A 70 -20.45 7.56 -4.14
CA GLN A 70 -21.70 8.12 -3.60
C GLN A 70 -21.79 9.63 -3.82
N GLU A 71 -20.69 10.37 -3.65
CA GLU A 71 -20.65 11.81 -3.91
C GLU A 71 -20.82 12.16 -5.38
N LYS A 72 -20.25 11.36 -6.30
CA LYS A 72 -20.43 11.54 -7.75
C LYS A 72 -21.88 11.35 -8.16
N PHE A 73 -22.54 10.29 -7.66
CA PHE A 73 -23.97 10.09 -7.92
C PHE A 73 -24.82 11.24 -7.36
N ARG A 74 -24.52 11.72 -6.14
CA ARG A 74 -25.24 12.86 -5.55
C ARG A 74 -25.10 14.18 -6.35
N LYS A 75 -23.99 14.37 -7.07
CA LYS A 75 -23.73 15.58 -7.87
C LYS A 75 -24.19 15.46 -9.33
N GLY A 76 -24.41 14.25 -9.84
CA GLY A 76 -24.86 13.99 -11.21
C GLY A 76 -26.36 14.15 -11.45
N ASP A 77 -27.17 14.25 -10.39
CA ASP A 77 -28.63 14.39 -10.45
C ASP A 77 -29.11 15.88 -10.50
N LYS A 78 -28.31 16.81 -11.06
CA LYS A 78 -28.70 18.21 -11.27
C LYS A 78 -28.50 18.65 -12.72
#